data_AF-A0A7C9VUC3-F1
#
_entry.id   AF-A0A7C9VUC3-F1
#
_cell.length_a   1.000
_cell.length_b   1.000
_cell.length_c   1.000
_cell.angle_alpha   90.00
_cell.angle_beta   90.00
_cell.angle_gamma   90.00
#
_symmetry.space_group_name_H-M   'P 1'
#
loop_
_entity.id
_entity.type
_entity.pdbx_description
1 polymer ?
#
loop_
_entity_poly.entity_id
_entity_poly.type
_entity_poly.pdbx_seq_one_letter_code
_entity_poly.pdbx_strand_id
1 'polypeptide(L)'
;MAVLTRTDPAAQAFVLLRTVFTVAPILFGLDKFFNLLVDWPVYLAPWIDSIVPGTPQTAMYMVGVIEIVAGVLVALRPKWGGLVVAAWLLGIIVNLVTGPGYYDIALRDFGLLVGALALSRLAAR
;
A
#
# COMPACT_ATOMS: atom_id res chain seq x y z
N MET A 1 22.78 -21.06 8.60
CA MET A 1 21.41 -20.53 8.71
C MET A 1 21.31 -19.78 10.02
N ALA A 2 21.13 -18.46 10.00
CA ALA A 2 20.98 -17.68 11.22
C ALA A 2 19.54 -17.86 11.74
N VAL A 3 19.39 -18.46 12.91
CA VAL A 3 18.11 -18.51 13.63
C VAL A 3 17.83 -17.11 14.15
N LEU A 4 16.82 -16.44 13.61
CA LEU A 4 16.35 -15.15 14.10
C LEU A 4 15.77 -15.34 15.50
N THR A 5 16.53 -15.05 16.54
CA THR A 5 16.04 -15.01 17.93
C THR A 5 15.20 -13.74 18.12
N ARG A 6 14.21 -13.79 19.04
CA ARG A 6 13.24 -12.69 19.32
C ARG A 6 13.89 -11.32 19.65
N THR A 7 15.19 -11.32 19.94
CA THR A 7 15.99 -10.15 20.33
C THR A 7 16.82 -9.56 19.18
N ASP A 8 16.83 -10.15 17.98
CA ASP A 8 17.50 -9.57 16.82
C ASP A 8 16.72 -8.34 16.30
N PRO A 9 17.33 -7.14 16.26
CA PRO A 9 16.68 -5.95 15.71
C PRO A 9 16.16 -6.13 14.28
N ALA A 10 16.83 -6.92 13.43
CA ALA A 10 16.37 -7.17 12.07
C ALA A 10 15.09 -8.03 12.04
N ALA A 11 14.99 -9.01 12.93
CA ALA A 11 13.79 -9.81 13.11
C ALA A 11 12.60 -8.95 13.62
N GLN A 12 12.86 -8.05 14.57
CA GLN A 12 11.85 -7.13 15.09
C GLN A 12 11.35 -6.17 14.00
N ALA A 13 12.28 -5.54 13.26
CA ALA A 13 11.94 -4.67 12.13
C ALA A 13 11.11 -5.42 11.07
N PHE A 14 11.49 -6.65 10.74
CA PHE A 14 10.72 -7.49 9.81
C PHE A 14 9.30 -7.74 10.31
N VAL A 15 9.11 -8.12 11.58
CA VAL A 15 7.78 -8.37 12.15
C VAL A 15 6.93 -7.11 12.15
N LEU A 16 7.50 -5.96 12.53
CA LEU A 16 6.79 -4.67 12.51
C LEU A 16 6.35 -4.30 11.09
N LEU A 17 7.26 -4.35 10.13
CA LEU A 17 6.98 -4.02 8.73
C LEU A 17 5.99 -5.01 8.12
N ARG A 18 6.15 -6.31 8.34
CA ARG A 18 5.21 -7.33 7.84
C ARG A 18 3.82 -7.11 8.41
N THR A 19 3.72 -6.76 9.69
CA THR A 19 2.43 -6.52 10.34
C THR A 19 1.74 -5.30 9.75
N VAL A 20 2.41 -4.14 9.69
CA VAL A 20 1.79 -2.92 9.18
C VAL A 20 1.44 -3.02 7.69
N PHE A 21 2.31 -3.58 6.85
CA PHE A 21 2.03 -3.78 5.43
C PHE A 21 1.08 -4.93 5.13
N THR A 22 0.75 -5.77 6.12
CA THR A 22 -0.39 -6.70 6.01
C THR A 22 -1.68 -5.99 6.35
N VAL A 23 -1.72 -5.34 7.51
CA VAL A 23 -2.97 -4.82 8.10
C VAL A 23 -3.42 -3.54 7.41
N ALA A 24 -2.52 -2.58 7.19
CA ALA A 24 -2.91 -1.27 6.68
C ALA A 24 -3.52 -1.32 5.27
N PRO A 25 -2.96 -2.03 4.27
CA PRO A 25 -3.61 -2.14 2.96
C PRO A 25 -4.98 -2.82 3.01
N ILE A 26 -5.16 -3.81 3.89
CA ILE A 26 -6.47 -4.47 4.06
C ILE A 26 -7.49 -3.47 4.62
N LEU A 27 -7.12 -2.70 5.65
CA LEU A 27 -8.01 -1.72 6.25
C LEU A 27 -8.34 -0.58 5.28
N PHE A 28 -7.34 -0.02 4.59
CA PHE A 28 -7.57 1.02 3.57
C PHE A 28 -8.39 0.51 2.39
N GLY A 29 -8.16 -0.75 1.98
CA GLY A 29 -8.91 -1.34 0.90
C GLY A 29 -10.36 -1.61 1.27
N LEU A 30 -10.62 -2.07 2.50
CA LEU A 30 -11.98 -2.21 3.03
C LEU A 30 -12.66 -0.86 3.18
N ASP A 31 -11.96 0.16 3.67
CA ASP A 31 -12.56 1.49 3.87
C ASP A 31 -13.02 2.14 2.56
N LYS A 32 -12.42 1.80 1.41
CA LYS A 32 -12.90 2.24 0.08
C LYS A 32 -14.31 1.76 -0.27
N PHE A 33 -14.83 0.75 0.43
CA PHE A 33 -16.21 0.28 0.28
C PHE A 33 -17.20 1.04 1.16
N PHE A 34 -16.73 1.60 2.28
CA PHE A 34 -17.57 2.16 3.33
C PHE A 34 -17.40 3.67 3.53
N ASN A 35 -16.30 4.24 3.02
CA ASN A 35 -15.90 5.63 3.15
C ASN A 35 -15.98 6.14 4.61
N LEU A 36 -15.50 5.37 5.60
CA LEU A 36 -15.59 5.74 7.01
C LEU A 36 -14.49 6.71 7.42
N LEU A 37 -13.27 6.54 6.89
CA LEU A 37 -12.16 7.46 7.18
C LEU A 37 -12.22 8.70 6.30
N VAL A 38 -12.56 8.51 5.02
CA VAL A 38 -12.60 9.55 4.00
C VAL A 38 -13.46 9.13 2.82
N ASP A 39 -14.02 10.11 2.10
CA ASP A 39 -14.63 9.88 0.80
C ASP A 39 -13.53 9.70 -0.27
N TRP A 40 -13.07 8.46 -0.43
CA TRP A 40 -11.90 8.09 -1.24
C TRP A 40 -11.87 8.59 -2.70
N PRO A 41 -13.00 8.69 -3.42
CA PRO A 41 -13.03 9.27 -4.77
C PRO A 41 -12.33 10.63 -4.90
N VAL A 42 -12.26 11.42 -3.82
CA VAL A 42 -11.62 12.74 -3.80
C VAL A 42 -10.14 12.70 -4.19
N TYR A 43 -9.46 11.56 -4.00
CA TYR A 43 -8.05 11.38 -4.33
C TYR A 43 -7.80 10.94 -5.77
N LEU A 44 -8.83 10.58 -6.53
CA LEU A 44 -8.65 10.11 -7.90
C LEU A 44 -8.29 11.29 -8.83
N ALA A 45 -7.17 11.18 -9.53
CA ALA A 45 -6.77 12.20 -10.49
C ALA A 45 -7.79 12.27 -11.65
N PRO A 46 -8.20 13.47 -12.09
CA PRO A 46 -9.25 13.62 -13.11
C PRO A 46 -8.95 12.91 -14.43
N TRP A 47 -7.67 12.79 -14.81
CA TRP A 47 -7.26 12.10 -16.03
C TRP A 47 -7.29 10.58 -15.90
N ILE A 48 -7.19 10.02 -14.68
CA ILE A 48 -7.36 8.58 -14.46
C ILE A 48 -8.86 8.25 -14.49
N ASP A 49 -9.67 9.08 -13.84
CA ASP A 49 -11.13 8.95 -13.85
C ASP A 49 -11.69 8.96 -15.29
N SER A 50 -11.14 9.79 -16.18
CA SER A 50 -11.57 9.84 -17.58
C SER A 50 -11.20 8.60 -18.42
N ILE A 51 -10.30 7.74 -17.93
CA ILE A 51 -9.87 6.51 -18.61
C ILE A 51 -10.59 5.28 -18.04
N VAL A 52 -10.85 5.27 -16.73
CA VAL A 52 -11.45 4.13 -16.04
C VAL A 52 -12.96 4.11 -16.33
N PRO A 53 -13.53 2.98 -16.80
CA PRO A 53 -14.95 2.90 -17.04
C PRO A 53 -15.75 2.93 -15.73
N GLY A 54 -16.87 3.66 -15.73
CA GLY A 54 -17.77 3.75 -14.59
C GLY A 54 -17.68 5.07 -13.86
N THR A 55 -17.82 5.03 -12.53
CA THR A 55 -17.75 6.21 -11.65
C THR A 55 -16.45 6.22 -10.85
N PRO A 56 -16.01 7.38 -10.31
CA PRO A 56 -14.88 7.45 -9.39
C PRO A 56 -14.97 6.45 -8.22
N GLN A 57 -16.18 6.26 -7.68
CA GLN A 57 -16.42 5.28 -6.61
C GLN A 57 -16.25 3.83 -7.08
N THR A 58 -16.63 3.52 -8.33
CA THR A 58 -16.38 2.20 -8.93
C THR A 58 -14.89 1.93 -9.06
N ALA A 59 -14.10 2.95 -9.45
CA ALA A 59 -12.65 2.87 -9.46
C ALA A 59 -12.08 2.59 -8.06
N MET A 60 -12.61 3.26 -7.02
CA MET A 60 -12.18 3.03 -5.64
C MET A 60 -12.49 1.63 -5.12
N TYR A 61 -13.61 1.01 -5.53
CA TYR A 61 -13.86 -0.40 -5.20
C TYR A 61 -12.79 -1.32 -5.80
N MET A 62 -12.38 -1.09 -7.05
CA MET A 62 -11.31 -1.89 -7.68
C MET A 62 -9.96 -1.69 -6.98
N VAL A 63 -9.61 -0.44 -6.67
CA VAL A 63 -8.42 -0.10 -5.88
C VAL A 63 -8.46 -0.80 -4.53
N GLY A 64 -9.62 -0.82 -3.86
CA GLY A 64 -9.80 -1.48 -2.57
C GLY A 64 -9.57 -2.99 -2.61
N VAL A 65 -10.07 -3.68 -3.64
CA VAL A 65 -9.77 -5.11 -3.86
C VAL A 65 -8.26 -5.33 -4.00
N ILE A 66 -7.58 -4.51 -4.80
CA ILE A 66 -6.15 -4.67 -5.06
C ILE A 66 -5.34 -4.48 -3.78
N GLU A 67 -5.67 -3.48 -2.96
CA GLU A 67 -4.99 -3.24 -1.68
C GLU A 67 -5.20 -4.39 -0.69
N ILE A 68 -6.41 -4.95 -0.60
CA ILE A 68 -6.69 -6.13 0.23
C ILE A 68 -5.84 -7.32 -0.22
N VAL A 69 -5.82 -7.61 -1.53
CA VAL A 69 -5.03 -8.73 -2.09
C VAL A 69 -3.54 -8.49 -1.84
N ALA A 70 -3.05 -7.26 -1.99
CA ALA A 70 -1.66 -6.92 -1.71
C ALA A 70 -1.30 -7.13 -0.23
N GLY A 71 -2.16 -6.72 0.72
CA GLY A 71 -1.97 -6.96 2.15
C GLY A 71 -1.96 -8.44 2.51
N VAL A 72 -2.87 -9.23 1.92
CA VAL A 72 -2.87 -10.70 2.07
C VAL A 72 -1.59 -11.31 1.48
N LEU A 73 -1.12 -10.83 0.33
CA LEU A 73 0.12 -11.29 -0.28
C LEU A 73 1.34 -10.99 0.60
N VAL A 74 1.39 -9.83 1.26
CA VAL A 74 2.43 -9.51 2.26
C VAL A 74 2.39 -10.50 3.42
N ALA A 75 1.21 -10.83 3.93
CA ALA A 75 1.06 -11.80 5.00
C ALA A 75 1.65 -13.16 4.62
N LEU A 76 1.36 -13.65 3.41
CA LEU A 76 1.71 -15.00 2.97
C LEU A 76 3.14 -15.09 2.38
N ARG A 77 3.57 -14.08 1.64
CA ARG A 77 4.82 -14.06 0.85
C ARG A 77 5.48 -12.67 0.92
N PRO A 78 6.00 -12.23 2.08
CA PRO A 78 6.42 -10.84 2.32
C PRO A 78 7.50 -10.32 1.36
N LYS A 79 8.39 -11.19 0.85
CA LYS A 79 9.37 -10.81 -0.18
C LYS A 79 8.70 -10.27 -1.44
N TRP A 80 7.70 -10.98 -1.95
CA TRP A 80 6.99 -10.61 -3.17
C TRP A 80 5.89 -9.58 -2.88
N GLY A 81 5.15 -9.75 -1.78
CA GLY A 81 4.15 -8.80 -1.34
C GLY A 81 4.71 -7.40 -1.14
N GLY A 82 5.90 -7.26 -0.54
CA GLY A 82 6.56 -5.95 -0.38
C GLY A 82 6.88 -5.27 -1.72
N LEU A 83 7.27 -6.04 -2.75
CA LEU A 83 7.49 -5.48 -4.09
C LEU A 83 6.19 -5.05 -4.77
N VAL A 84 5.14 -5.86 -4.63
CA VAL A 84 3.80 -5.53 -5.16
C VAL A 84 3.26 -4.26 -4.50
N VAL A 85 3.34 -4.17 -3.17
CA VAL A 85 2.94 -2.96 -2.43
C VAL A 85 3.77 -1.75 -2.84
N ALA A 86 5.09 -1.89 -3.01
CA ALA A 86 5.93 -0.78 -3.46
C ALA A 86 5.54 -0.30 -4.87
N ALA A 87 5.27 -1.21 -5.81
CA ALA A 87 4.81 -0.86 -7.14
C ALA A 87 3.42 -0.20 -7.12
N TRP A 88 2.52 -0.69 -6.25
CA TRP A 88 1.19 -0.11 -6.06
C TRP A 88 1.25 1.30 -5.48
N LEU A 89 2.05 1.51 -4.43
CA LEU A 89 2.30 2.82 -3.84
C LEU A 89 2.92 3.79 -4.85
N LEU A 90 3.79 3.33 -5.74
CA LEU A 90 4.30 4.17 -6.82
C LEU A 90 3.17 4.67 -7.74
N GLY A 91 2.22 3.80 -8.07
CA GLY A 91 1.02 4.18 -8.83
C GLY A 91 0.17 5.22 -8.09
N ILE A 92 -0.07 5.02 -6.78
CA ILE A 92 -0.78 5.99 -5.93
C ILE A 92 -0.06 7.34 -5.89
N ILE A 93 1.26 7.34 -5.71
CA ILE A 93 2.08 8.56 -5.71
C ILE A 93 1.93 9.30 -7.04
N VAL A 94 2.05 8.60 -8.17
CA VAL A 94 1.85 9.19 -9.51
C VAL A 94 0.46 9.81 -9.63
N ASN A 95 -0.59 9.12 -9.20
CA ASN A 95 -1.93 9.68 -9.13
C ASN A 95 -1.97 10.98 -8.31
N LEU A 96 -1.45 10.98 -7.09
CA LEU A 96 -1.51 12.12 -6.18
C LEU A 96 -0.70 13.33 -6.65
N VAL A 97 0.47 13.15 -7.27
CA VAL A 97 1.29 14.27 -7.74
C VAL A 97 0.80 14.88 -9.05
N THR A 98 -0.07 14.19 -9.79
CA THR A 98 -0.67 14.73 -11.03
C THR A 98 -1.88 15.62 -10.78
N GLY A 99 -2.42 15.62 -9.56
CA GLY A 99 -3.47 16.56 -9.11
C GLY A 99 -2.90 17.60 -8.13
N PRO A 100 -3.49 18.80 -8.05
CA PRO A 100 -3.10 19.77 -7.03
C PRO A 100 -3.61 19.34 -5.64
N GLY A 101 -2.80 19.58 -4.60
CA GLY A 101 -3.27 19.55 -3.20
C GLY A 101 -2.90 18.32 -2.36
N TYR A 102 -2.21 17.32 -2.94
CA TYR A 102 -1.89 16.06 -2.23
C TYR A 102 -0.38 15.74 -2.15
N TYR A 103 0.49 16.72 -2.36
CA TYR A 103 1.95 16.52 -2.40
C TYR A 103 2.53 16.06 -1.05
N ASP A 104 1.94 16.49 0.06
CA ASP A 104 2.32 16.07 1.40
C ASP A 104 1.96 14.61 1.66
N ILE A 105 0.81 14.15 1.15
CA ILE A 105 0.40 12.74 1.17
C ILE A 105 1.35 11.91 0.30
N ALA A 106 1.62 12.36 -0.93
CA ALA A 106 2.54 11.69 -1.84
C ALA A 106 3.94 11.50 -1.23
N LEU A 107 4.45 12.49 -0.49
CA LEU A 107 5.73 12.40 0.20
C LEU A 107 5.72 11.34 1.33
N ARG A 108 4.62 11.24 2.08
CA ARG A 108 4.45 10.19 3.11
C ARG A 108 4.39 8.80 2.47
N ASP A 109 3.66 8.67 1.38
CA ASP A 109 3.52 7.42 0.63
C ASP A 109 4.85 6.99 0.02
N PHE A 110 5.72 7.92 -0.38
CA PHE A 110 7.09 7.59 -0.76
C PHE A 110 7.88 6.96 0.40
N GLY A 111 7.69 7.45 1.63
CA GLY A 111 8.25 6.81 2.83
C GLY A 111 7.73 5.37 3.03
N LEU A 112 6.43 5.16 2.83
CA LEU A 112 5.82 3.82 2.87
C LEU A 112 6.37 2.91 1.75
N LEU A 113 6.57 3.45 0.54
CA LEU A 113 7.16 2.72 -0.58
C LEU A 113 8.55 2.21 -0.21
N VAL A 114 9.41 3.07 0.35
CA VAL A 114 10.73 2.68 0.83
C VAL A 114 10.64 1.64 1.95
N GLY A 115 9.68 1.78 2.87
CA GLY A 115 9.39 0.79 3.90
C GLY A 115 9.00 -0.59 3.35
N ALA A 116 8.19 -0.63 2.29
CA ALA A 116 7.79 -1.87 1.62
C ALA A 116 8.98 -2.54 0.90
N LEU A 117 9.88 -1.75 0.30
CA LEU A 117 11.13 -2.26 -0.26
C LEU A 117 12.05 -2.82 0.83
N ALA A 118 12.15 -2.14 1.98
CA ALA A 118 12.91 -2.62 3.13
C ALA A 118 12.35 -3.96 3.64
N LEU A 119 11.03 -4.10 3.76
CA LEU A 119 10.37 -5.37 4.09
C LEU A 119 10.76 -6.46 3.10
N SER A 120 10.67 -6.19 1.80
CA SER A 120 11.03 -7.17 0.76
C SER A 120 12.48 -7.64 0.90
N ARG A 121 13.40 -6.72 1.22
CA ARG A 121 14.83 -7.03 1.41
C ARG A 121 15.09 -7.83 2.69
N LEU A 122 14.42 -7.53 3.78
CA LEU A 122 14.51 -8.31 5.02
C LEU A 122 13.94 -9.72 4.83
N ALA A 123 12.86 -9.85 4.06
CA ALA A 123 12.21 -11.13 3.75
C ALA A 123 13.00 -12.03 2.78
N ALA A 124 14.03 -11.49 2.12
CA ALA A 124 14.86 -12.23 1.18
C ALA A 124 16.09 -12.87 1.82
N ARG A 125 16.31 -12.64 3.11
CA ARG A 125 17.36 -13.26 3.93
C ARG A 125 16.91 -14.61 4.46
#